data_AF-U6DQW3-F1
#
_entry.id   AF-U6DQW3-F1
#
_cell.length_a   1.000
_cell.length_b   1.000
_cell.length_c   1.000
_cell.angle_alpha   90.00
_cell.angle_beta   90.00
_cell.angle_gamma   90.00
#
_symmetry.space_group_name_H-M   'P 1'
#
loop_
_entity.id
_entity.type
_entity.pdbx_description
1 polymer ?
#
loop_
_entity_poly.entity_id
_entity_poly.type
_entity_poly.pdbx_seq_one_letter_code
_entity_poly.pdbx_strand_id
1 'polypeptide(L)'
;NRGRRVAFSAKSLLKMAPSAEERTTIHEMFLNTLDPKTVSFQSRVLPPNAVWMENSKLKSLEVCHPQERNIFNRIFGGFLMRKAYELGWATACNFGGSRPFVVAVDDIMFQKPVDVGSLLFLSSQVCFTQDKYIQVRVHSEVASLESKEHMTTNVFHFTFMSEKEVPLVFPRTYGESMLYLDGKRHFDSMSIPVNLRKNYLVEP
;
A
#
# COMPACT_ATOMS: atom_id res chain seq x y z
N ASN A 1 12.10 16.24 -10.54
CA ASN A 1 10.95 15.64 -9.81
C ASN A 1 9.63 15.65 -10.59
N ARG A 2 9.17 16.76 -11.19
CA ARG A 2 7.87 16.80 -11.91
C ARG A 2 7.74 15.78 -13.07
N GLY A 3 8.77 15.62 -13.92
CA GLY A 3 8.73 14.65 -15.03
C GLY A 3 8.62 13.18 -14.60
N ARG A 4 9.35 12.79 -13.54
CA ARG A 4 9.28 11.43 -12.97
C ARG A 4 7.89 11.12 -12.40
N ARG A 5 7.22 12.12 -11.80
CA ARG A 5 5.85 12.02 -11.26
C ARG A 5 4.80 11.84 -12.36
N VAL A 6 4.91 12.59 -13.46
CA VAL A 6 4.01 12.44 -14.62
C VAL A 6 4.19 11.06 -15.26
N ALA A 7 5.44 10.60 -15.41
CA ALA A 7 5.74 9.27 -15.93
C ALA A 7 5.19 8.15 -15.03
N PHE A 8 5.28 8.29 -13.71
CA PHE A 8 4.73 7.32 -12.76
C PHE A 8 3.20 7.28 -12.81
N SER A 9 2.54 8.45 -12.85
CA SER A 9 1.09 8.53 -12.98
C SER A 9 0.57 7.99 -14.33
N ALA A 10 1.34 8.14 -15.41
CA ALA A 10 1.00 7.61 -16.72
C ALA A 10 1.13 6.08 -16.77
N LYS A 11 2.10 5.50 -16.05
CA LYS A 11 2.31 4.04 -15.94
C LYS A 11 1.40 3.34 -14.93
N SER A 12 0.47 4.05 -14.28
CA SER A 12 -0.44 3.46 -13.31
C SER A 12 -1.19 2.28 -13.93
N LEU A 13 -1.16 1.12 -13.26
CA LEU A 13 -1.84 -0.10 -13.69
C LEU A 13 -3.37 0.01 -13.71
N LEU A 14 -3.91 1.09 -13.12
CA LEU A 14 -5.33 1.45 -13.24
C LEU A 14 -5.66 2.13 -14.57
N LYS A 15 -4.66 2.53 -15.37
CA LYS A 15 -4.81 3.23 -16.66
C LYS A 15 -4.17 2.48 -17.82
N MET A 16 -3.07 1.76 -17.58
CA MET A 16 -2.36 0.99 -18.58
C MET A 16 -2.31 -0.49 -18.21
N ALA A 17 -2.44 -1.36 -19.20
CA ALA A 17 -2.30 -2.79 -19.00
C ALA A 17 -0.88 -3.15 -18.50
N PRO A 18 -0.75 -4.20 -17.66
CA PRO A 18 0.56 -4.69 -17.21
C PRO A 18 1.44 -5.16 -18.38
N SER A 19 2.76 -5.13 -18.17
CA SER A 19 3.74 -5.61 -19.15
C SER A 19 3.61 -7.11 -19.41
N ALA A 20 4.27 -7.64 -20.45
CA ALA A 20 4.28 -9.09 -20.70
C ALA A 20 4.87 -9.88 -19.52
N GLU A 21 5.99 -9.41 -18.97
CA GLU A 21 6.68 -10.03 -17.83
C GLU A 21 5.82 -10.02 -16.56
N GLU A 22 5.15 -8.90 -16.29
CA GLU A 22 4.24 -8.77 -15.14
C GLU A 22 3.03 -9.69 -15.26
N ARG A 23 2.49 -9.84 -16.48
CA ARG A 23 1.40 -10.80 -16.74
C ARG A 23 1.85 -12.23 -16.50
N THR A 24 3.05 -12.60 -16.95
CA THR A 24 3.63 -13.93 -16.68
C THR A 24 3.78 -14.16 -15.18
N THR A 25 4.29 -13.18 -14.43
CA THR A 25 4.43 -13.26 -12.96
C THR A 25 3.09 -13.54 -12.28
N ILE A 26 2.04 -12.80 -12.65
CA ILE A 26 0.70 -13.00 -12.08
C ILE A 26 0.12 -14.36 -12.49
N HIS A 27 0.38 -14.79 -13.72
CA HIS A 27 -0.05 -16.10 -14.20
C HIS A 27 0.62 -17.23 -13.43
N GLU A 28 1.94 -17.16 -13.20
CA GLU A 28 2.68 -18.13 -12.38
C GLU A 28 2.18 -18.17 -10.94
N MET A 29 1.92 -17.01 -10.32
CA MET A 29 1.30 -16.95 -9.00
C MET A 29 -0.07 -17.60 -8.96
N PHE A 30 -0.88 -17.39 -10.01
CA PHE A 30 -2.17 -18.05 -10.12
C PHE A 30 -2.02 -19.56 -10.23
N LEU A 31 -1.13 -20.06 -11.09
CA LEU A 31 -0.86 -21.49 -11.24
C LEU A 31 -0.37 -22.13 -9.93
N ASN A 32 0.50 -21.44 -9.18
CA ASN A 32 1.00 -21.89 -7.88
C ASN A 32 -0.08 -22.01 -6.81
N THR A 33 -1.25 -21.40 -7.02
CA THR A 33 -2.40 -21.53 -6.11
C THR A 33 -3.40 -22.59 -6.53
N LEU A 34 -3.22 -23.26 -7.67
CA LEU A 34 -4.11 -24.33 -8.10
C LEU A 34 -3.76 -25.63 -7.39
N ASP A 35 -4.78 -26.32 -6.87
CA ASP A 35 -4.60 -27.66 -6.31
C ASP A 35 -4.33 -28.69 -7.43
N PRO A 36 -3.18 -29.41 -7.41
CA PRO A 36 -2.88 -30.44 -8.40
C PRO A 36 -3.89 -31.59 -8.44
N LYS A 37 -4.62 -31.83 -7.34
CA LYS A 37 -5.55 -32.96 -7.20
C LYS A 37 -6.93 -32.66 -7.73
N THR A 38 -7.33 -31.39 -7.69
CA THR A 38 -8.67 -30.95 -8.05
C THR A 38 -8.52 -29.72 -8.93
N VAL A 39 -8.57 -29.90 -10.26
CA VAL A 39 -8.57 -28.79 -11.24
C VAL A 39 -9.94 -28.10 -11.22
N SER A 40 -10.41 -27.74 -10.03
CA SER A 40 -11.64 -27.01 -9.78
C SER A 40 -11.29 -25.56 -9.47
N PHE A 41 -12.06 -24.63 -10.04
CA PHE A 41 -11.93 -23.20 -9.75
C PHE A 41 -12.23 -22.83 -8.29
N GLN A 42 -12.82 -23.75 -7.51
CA GLN A 42 -13.19 -23.53 -6.10
C GLN A 42 -12.02 -23.74 -5.13
N SER A 43 -11.08 -24.62 -5.46
CA SER A 43 -10.03 -25.10 -4.55
C SER A 43 -8.69 -24.44 -4.83
N ARG A 44 -8.56 -23.15 -4.50
CA ARG A 44 -7.24 -22.48 -4.46
C ARG A 44 -6.60 -22.71 -3.10
N VAL A 45 -5.39 -23.25 -3.12
CA VAL A 45 -4.59 -23.54 -1.92
C VAL A 45 -3.35 -22.66 -1.94
N LEU A 46 -3.04 -22.04 -0.80
CA LEU A 46 -1.82 -21.23 -0.67
C LEU A 46 -0.59 -22.14 -0.51
N PRO A 47 0.57 -21.74 -1.06
CA PRO A 47 1.82 -22.41 -0.76
C PRO A 47 2.18 -22.27 0.73
N PRO A 48 3.13 -23.08 1.24
CA PRO A 48 3.59 -22.98 2.63
C PRO A 48 4.09 -21.56 2.94
N ASN A 49 3.75 -21.05 4.12
CA ASN A 49 4.12 -19.71 4.58
C ASN A 49 3.61 -18.56 3.67
N ALA A 50 2.39 -18.67 3.15
CA ALA A 50 1.73 -17.61 2.40
C ALA A 50 0.37 -17.22 3.01
N VAL A 51 -0.04 -15.97 2.78
CA VAL A 51 -1.28 -15.39 3.26
C VAL A 51 -2.00 -14.67 2.12
N TRP A 52 -3.32 -14.80 2.07
CA TRP A 52 -4.12 -14.06 1.10
C TRP A 52 -4.04 -12.55 1.38
N MET A 53 -3.88 -11.77 0.31
CA MET A 53 -3.80 -10.31 0.39
C MET A 53 -5.03 -9.71 1.10
N GLU A 54 -6.21 -10.30 0.92
CA GLU A 54 -7.45 -9.84 1.55
C GLU A 54 -7.43 -9.89 3.08
N ASN A 55 -6.69 -10.83 3.66
CA ASN A 55 -6.58 -11.03 5.11
C ASN A 55 -5.66 -10.00 5.78
N SER A 56 -4.89 -9.25 5.00
CA SER A 56 -3.98 -8.21 5.51
C SER A 56 -4.63 -6.82 5.62
N LYS A 57 -5.94 -6.71 5.37
CA LYS A 57 -6.64 -5.41 5.33
C LYS A 57 -6.93 -4.89 6.74
N LEU A 58 -6.47 -3.68 7.05
CA LEU A 58 -6.94 -2.91 8.22
C LEU A 58 -7.57 -1.59 7.78
N LYS A 59 -8.60 -1.17 8.49
CA LYS A 59 -9.34 0.08 8.21
C LYS A 59 -9.38 0.97 9.45
N SER A 60 -9.40 2.28 9.21
CA SER A 60 -9.63 3.30 10.24
C SER A 60 -10.58 4.37 9.72
N LEU A 61 -11.31 5.00 10.63
CA LEU A 61 -12.19 6.14 10.36
C LEU A 61 -11.81 7.26 11.32
N GLU A 62 -11.60 8.45 10.77
CA GLU A 62 -11.24 9.65 11.52
C GLU A 62 -12.21 10.78 11.19
N VAL A 63 -12.71 11.46 12.23
CA VAL A 63 -13.50 12.68 12.06
C VAL A 63 -12.54 13.85 11.96
N CYS A 64 -12.66 14.62 10.89
CA CYS A 64 -11.76 15.74 10.58
C CYS A 64 -12.08 16.96 11.46
N HIS A 65 -11.52 17.02 12.66
CA HIS A 65 -11.85 18.09 13.61
C HIS A 65 -11.14 19.43 13.31
N PRO A 66 -11.68 20.56 13.81
CA PRO A 66 -11.11 21.89 13.57
C PRO A 66 -9.69 22.09 14.11
N GLN A 67 -9.22 21.33 15.10
CA GLN A 67 -7.85 21.45 15.63
C GLN A 67 -6.80 20.96 14.62
N GLU A 68 -7.20 20.09 13.69
CA GLU A 68 -6.33 19.49 12.68
C GLU A 68 -6.27 20.33 11.38
N ARG A 69 -6.79 21.55 11.41
CA ARG A 69 -6.84 22.44 10.23
C ARG A 69 -5.54 23.19 10.00
N ASN A 70 -5.27 23.51 8.75
CA ASN A 70 -4.25 24.45 8.32
C ASN A 70 -4.79 25.89 8.30
N ILE A 71 -3.92 26.85 7.95
CA ILE A 71 -4.27 28.28 7.82
C ILE A 71 -5.36 28.57 6.77
N PHE A 72 -5.61 27.64 5.85
CA PHE A 72 -6.63 27.72 4.80
C PHE A 72 -7.94 27.03 5.19
N ASN A 73 -8.13 26.68 6.47
CA ASN A 73 -9.30 26.00 6.99
C ASN A 73 -9.59 24.62 6.35
N ARG A 74 -8.55 23.97 5.84
CA ARG A 74 -8.57 22.58 5.35
C ARG A 74 -7.78 21.69 6.30
N ILE A 75 -8.01 20.39 6.29
CA ILE A 75 -7.22 19.48 7.12
C ILE A 75 -5.75 19.51 6.69
N PHE A 76 -4.88 19.60 7.70
CA PHE A 76 -3.45 19.68 7.50
C PHE A 76 -2.91 18.37 6.92
N GLY A 77 -2.08 18.46 5.87
CA GLY A 77 -1.51 17.28 5.22
C GLY A 77 -0.70 16.39 6.17
N GLY A 78 -0.05 16.98 7.18
CA GLY A 78 0.66 16.24 8.22
C GLY A 78 -0.25 15.32 9.05
N PHE A 79 -1.49 15.74 9.29
CA PHE A 79 -2.47 14.89 9.98
C PHE A 79 -2.80 13.64 9.14
N LEU A 80 -3.08 13.82 7.84
CA LEU A 80 -3.33 12.70 6.92
C LEU A 80 -2.13 11.74 6.84
N MET A 81 -0.93 12.30 6.71
CA MET A 81 0.32 11.51 6.63
C MET A 81 0.53 10.69 7.90
N ARG A 82 0.35 11.30 9.07
CA ARG A 82 0.48 10.63 10.36
C ARG A 82 -0.51 9.47 10.50
N LYS A 83 -1.80 9.73 10.24
CA LYS A 83 -2.85 8.70 10.34
C LYS A 83 -2.65 7.57 9.35
N ALA A 84 -2.22 7.88 8.13
CA ALA A 84 -1.89 6.86 7.14
C ALA A 84 -0.67 6.03 7.55
N TYR A 85 0.37 6.66 8.10
CA TYR A 85 1.56 5.97 8.60
C TYR A 85 1.22 5.05 9.79
N GLU A 86 0.47 5.54 10.78
CA GLU A 86 0.05 4.75 11.95
C GLU A 86 -0.72 3.50 11.52
N LEU A 87 -1.67 3.64 10.58
CA LEU A 87 -2.41 2.50 10.04
C LEU A 87 -1.52 1.55 9.22
N GLY A 88 -0.63 2.10 8.38
CA GLY A 88 0.29 1.29 7.58
C GLY A 88 1.27 0.48 8.44
N TRP A 89 1.79 1.11 9.50
CA TRP A 89 2.66 0.47 10.48
C TRP A 89 1.92 -0.63 11.25
N ALA A 90 0.68 -0.39 11.68
CA ALA A 90 -0.15 -1.39 12.35
C ALA A 90 -0.39 -2.61 11.44
N THR A 91 -0.64 -2.38 10.15
CA THR A 91 -0.81 -3.46 9.16
C THR A 91 0.46 -4.28 8.97
N ALA A 92 1.62 -3.62 8.84
CA ALA A 92 2.90 -4.33 8.76
C ALA A 92 3.20 -5.12 10.03
N CYS A 93 2.89 -4.57 11.20
CA CYS A 93 3.07 -5.24 12.49
C CYS A 93 2.18 -6.48 12.62
N ASN A 94 0.90 -6.35 12.25
CA ASN A 94 -0.06 -7.44 12.28
C ASN A 94 0.30 -8.55 11.29
N PHE A 95 0.77 -8.18 10.09
CA PHE A 95 1.16 -9.13 9.05
C PHE A 95 2.48 -9.85 9.35
N GLY A 96 3.51 -9.11 9.80
CA GLY A 96 4.84 -9.65 10.08
C GLY A 96 4.98 -10.33 11.44
N GLY A 97 4.00 -10.18 12.34
CA GLY A 97 4.03 -10.78 13.68
C GLY A 97 5.17 -10.27 14.57
N SER A 98 5.80 -9.15 14.21
CA SER A 98 6.88 -8.51 14.94
C SER A 98 6.88 -7.01 14.70
N ARG A 99 7.67 -6.26 15.47
CA ARG A 99 7.76 -4.80 15.34
C ARG A 99 8.43 -4.43 14.01
N PRO A 100 7.74 -3.70 13.09
CA PRO A 100 8.33 -3.31 11.83
C PRO A 100 9.12 -2.00 11.95
N PHE A 101 10.19 -1.89 11.17
CA PHE A 101 10.98 -0.67 10.96
C PHE A 101 10.60 -0.03 9.62
N VAL A 102 10.47 1.30 9.59
CA VAL A 102 10.25 2.01 8.32
C VAL A 102 11.56 2.09 7.54
N VAL A 103 11.50 1.74 6.26
CA VAL A 103 12.65 1.75 5.36
C VAL A 103 12.52 2.86 4.33
N ALA A 104 11.35 2.96 3.71
CA ALA A 104 11.07 3.96 2.70
C ALA A 104 9.62 4.44 2.76
N VAL A 105 9.44 5.69 2.37
CA VAL A 105 8.14 6.32 2.15
C VAL A 105 8.19 6.93 0.77
N ASP A 106 7.22 6.58 -0.07
CA ASP A 106 7.17 7.12 -1.42
C ASP A 106 6.71 8.58 -1.47
N ASP A 107 6.94 9.23 -2.60
CA ASP A 107 6.48 10.59 -2.86
C ASP A 107 4.95 10.72 -2.67
N ILE A 108 4.55 11.47 -1.65
CA ILE A 108 3.14 11.69 -1.32
C ILE A 108 2.55 12.80 -2.22
N MET A 109 1.37 12.54 -2.77
CA MET A 109 0.65 13.50 -3.61
C MET A 109 -0.80 13.67 -3.16
N PHE A 110 -1.08 14.84 -2.59
CA PHE A 110 -2.42 15.29 -2.23
C PHE A 110 -3.23 15.60 -3.48
N GLN A 111 -4.15 14.70 -3.84
CA GLN A 111 -4.98 14.83 -5.03
C GLN A 111 -6.13 15.80 -4.80
N LYS A 112 -6.71 15.80 -3.60
CA LYS A 112 -7.84 16.66 -3.22
C LYS A 112 -7.67 17.19 -1.79
N PRO A 113 -8.06 18.45 -1.53
CA PRO A 113 -8.12 18.99 -0.17
C PRO A 113 -9.23 18.28 0.63
N VAL A 114 -9.08 18.26 1.94
CA VAL A 114 -10.05 17.69 2.87
C VAL A 114 -10.61 18.80 3.75
N ASP A 115 -11.93 18.83 3.88
CA ASP A 115 -12.64 19.82 4.68
C ASP A 115 -12.76 19.41 6.14
N VAL A 116 -12.83 20.42 6.99
CA VAL A 116 -13.17 20.21 8.41
C VAL A 116 -14.61 19.70 8.50
N GLY A 117 -14.81 18.68 9.32
CA GLY A 117 -16.08 17.97 9.48
C GLY A 117 -16.26 16.78 8.54
N SER A 118 -15.36 16.56 7.57
CA SER A 118 -15.40 15.38 6.70
C SER A 118 -15.10 14.08 7.47
N LEU A 119 -15.67 12.97 7.01
CA LEU A 119 -15.29 11.63 7.45
C LEU A 119 -14.14 11.12 6.59
N LEU A 120 -12.96 10.94 7.20
CA LEU A 120 -11.77 10.40 6.54
C LEU A 120 -11.72 8.89 6.76
N PHE A 121 -11.85 8.14 5.66
CA PHE A 121 -11.69 6.70 5.64
C PHE A 121 -10.27 6.35 5.19
N LEU A 122 -9.62 5.49 5.96
CA LEU A 122 -8.29 4.97 5.67
C LEU A 122 -8.39 3.44 5.55
N SER A 123 -7.90 2.91 4.44
CA SER A 123 -7.84 1.47 4.19
C SER A 123 -6.40 1.09 3.84
N SER A 124 -5.81 0.23 4.65
CA SER A 124 -4.45 -0.28 4.44
C SER A 124 -4.48 -1.74 4.05
N GLN A 125 -3.51 -2.15 3.23
CA GLN A 125 -3.36 -3.53 2.78
C GLN A 125 -1.89 -3.78 2.43
N VAL A 126 -1.38 -4.96 2.78
CA VAL A 126 -0.07 -5.41 2.29
C VAL A 126 -0.22 -5.73 0.81
N CYS A 127 0.56 -5.08 -0.05
CA CYS A 127 0.51 -5.30 -1.49
C CYS A 127 1.65 -6.16 -2.01
N PHE A 128 2.83 -6.12 -1.40
CA PHE A 128 3.99 -6.92 -1.83
C PHE A 128 4.84 -7.31 -0.62
N THR A 129 5.50 -8.46 -0.71
CA THR A 129 6.37 -9.00 0.35
C THR A 129 7.57 -9.68 -0.28
N GLN A 130 8.76 -9.46 0.28
CA GLN A 130 9.97 -10.16 -0.13
C GLN A 130 10.92 -10.28 1.07
N ASP A 131 11.31 -11.51 1.40
CA ASP A 131 12.17 -11.84 2.55
C ASP A 131 11.65 -11.28 3.88
N LYS A 132 12.18 -10.14 4.32
CA LYS A 132 11.79 -9.41 5.54
C LYS A 132 11.04 -8.12 5.24
N TYR A 133 10.89 -7.75 3.98
CA TYR A 133 10.28 -6.51 3.56
C TYR A 133 8.78 -6.68 3.30
N ILE A 134 8.02 -5.68 3.72
CA ILE A 134 6.58 -5.58 3.56
C ILE A 134 6.29 -4.24 2.89
N GLN A 135 5.73 -4.27 1.69
CA GLN A 135 5.17 -3.10 1.04
C GLN A 135 3.69 -2.97 1.44
N VAL A 136 3.34 -1.85 2.06
CA VAL A 136 1.98 -1.53 2.48
C VAL A 136 1.46 -0.37 1.67
N ARG A 137 0.26 -0.54 1.12
CA ARG A 137 -0.51 0.52 0.48
C ARG A 137 -1.59 1.01 1.44
N VAL A 138 -1.67 2.32 1.65
CA VAL A 138 -2.74 2.96 2.41
C VAL A 138 -3.52 3.89 1.50
N HIS A 139 -4.78 3.58 1.27
CA HIS A 139 -5.72 4.39 0.51
C HIS A 139 -6.53 5.26 1.47
N SER A 140 -6.67 6.53 1.13
CA SER A 140 -7.45 7.49 1.90
C SER A 140 -8.51 8.13 1.04
N GLU A 141 -9.72 8.20 1.57
CA GLU A 141 -10.87 8.77 0.91
C GLU A 141 -11.74 9.53 1.90
N VAL A 142 -12.49 10.50 1.39
CA VAL A 142 -13.48 11.24 2.19
C VAL A 142 -14.86 10.94 1.65
N ALA A 143 -15.82 10.74 2.55
CA ALA A 143 -17.22 10.64 2.17
C ALA A 143 -17.85 12.04 2.15
N SER A 144 -18.49 12.37 1.03
CA SER A 144 -19.38 13.53 0.96
C SER A 144 -20.69 13.21 1.67
N LEU A 145 -21.05 14.00 2.68
CA LEU A 145 -22.31 13.83 3.40
C LEU A 145 -23.54 14.09 2.51
N GLU A 146 -23.40 14.99 1.54
CA GLU A 146 -24.49 15.42 0.66
C GLU A 146 -24.73 14.42 -0.48
N SER A 147 -23.66 13.95 -1.14
CA SER A 147 -23.78 13.07 -2.32
C SER A 147 -23.64 11.59 -1.98
N LYS A 148 -23.23 11.23 -0.75
CA LYS A 148 -22.84 9.86 -0.35
C LYS A 148 -21.73 9.25 -1.22
N GLU A 149 -21.01 10.09 -1.95
CA GLU A 149 -19.89 9.65 -2.79
C GLU A 149 -18.59 9.61 -1.99
N HIS A 150 -17.75 8.63 -2.30
CA HIS A 150 -16.41 8.51 -1.77
C HIS A 150 -15.40 9.11 -2.75
N MET A 151 -14.57 10.03 -2.26
CA MET A 151 -13.57 10.73 -3.06
C MET A 151 -12.17 10.39 -2.56
N THR A 152 -11.35 9.80 -3.42
CA THR A 152 -9.94 9.53 -3.08
C THR A 152 -9.19 10.84 -2.88
N THR A 153 -8.46 10.94 -1.77
CA THR A 153 -7.63 12.10 -1.42
C THR A 153 -6.16 11.81 -1.64
N ASN A 154 -5.69 10.66 -1.15
CA ASN A 154 -4.31 10.21 -1.26
C ASN A 154 -4.21 8.68 -1.32
N VAL A 155 -3.11 8.23 -1.92
CA VAL A 155 -2.61 6.87 -1.80
C VAL A 155 -1.19 6.98 -1.28
N PHE A 156 -0.90 6.27 -0.19
CA PHE A 156 0.42 6.20 0.43
C PHE A 156 1.00 4.82 0.21
N HIS A 157 2.30 4.77 -0.01
CA HIS A 157 3.06 3.55 -0.11
C HIS A 157 4.21 3.61 0.88
N PHE A 158 4.26 2.62 1.75
CA PHE A 158 5.23 2.50 2.82
C PHE A 158 5.95 1.16 2.68
N THR A 159 7.27 1.20 2.76
CA THR A 159 8.10 0.00 2.82
C THR A 159 8.56 -0.18 4.26
N PHE A 160 8.19 -1.32 4.84
CA PHE A 160 8.58 -1.72 6.18
C PHE A 160 9.51 -2.94 6.12
N MET A 161 10.35 -3.09 7.14
CA MET A 161 11.18 -4.27 7.36
C MET A 161 10.84 -4.88 8.71
N SER A 162 10.54 -6.18 8.70
CA SER A 162 10.32 -7.01 9.88
C SER A 162 11.65 -7.56 10.41
N GLU A 163 11.73 -7.90 11.69
CA GLU A 163 12.91 -8.58 12.28
C GLU A 163 13.08 -10.00 11.72
N LYS A 164 11.94 -10.67 11.52
CA LYS A 164 11.81 -12.04 11.03
C LYS A 164 11.34 -12.06 9.57
N GLU A 165 11.59 -13.18 8.90
CA GLU A 165 10.99 -13.44 7.59
C GLU A 165 9.47 -13.38 7.67
N VAL A 166 8.87 -12.77 6.66
CA VAL A 166 7.43 -12.54 6.59
C VAL A 166 6.80 -13.51 5.61
N PRO A 167 5.53 -13.92 5.83
CA PRO A 167 4.85 -14.77 4.88
C PRO A 167 4.68 -14.06 3.52
N LEU A 168 4.63 -14.83 2.45
CA LEU A 168 4.37 -14.29 1.11
C LEU A 168 2.91 -13.86 0.97
N VAL A 169 2.67 -12.67 0.43
CA VAL A 169 1.33 -12.19 0.13
C VAL A 169 0.88 -12.64 -1.27
N PHE A 170 -0.30 -13.26 -1.36
CA PHE A 170 -0.86 -13.73 -2.63
C PHE A 170 -2.16 -13.00 -2.98
N PRO A 171 -2.29 -12.46 -4.21
CA PRO A 171 -3.53 -11.85 -4.67
C PRO A 171 -4.59 -12.92 -4.99
N ARG A 172 -5.83 -12.67 -4.56
CA ARG A 172 -6.97 -13.56 -4.87
C ARG A 172 -7.70 -13.08 -6.12
N THR A 173 -7.92 -11.77 -6.24
CA THR A 173 -8.66 -11.16 -7.34
C THR A 173 -7.74 -10.48 -8.35
N TYR A 174 -8.24 -10.23 -9.56
CA TYR A 174 -7.48 -9.45 -10.56
C TYR A 174 -7.10 -8.05 -10.05
N GLY A 175 -7.99 -7.40 -9.30
CA GLY A 175 -7.71 -6.11 -8.67
C GLY A 175 -6.55 -6.19 -7.69
N GLU A 176 -6.50 -7.23 -6.86
CA GLU A 176 -5.37 -7.49 -5.96
C GLU A 176 -4.09 -7.82 -6.73
N SER A 177 -4.17 -8.52 -7.86
CA SER A 177 -3.01 -8.75 -8.72
C SER A 177 -2.44 -7.44 -9.26
N MET A 178 -3.28 -6.47 -9.59
CA MET A 178 -2.81 -5.15 -10.01
C MET A 178 -2.16 -4.39 -8.84
N LEU A 179 -2.73 -4.49 -7.63
CA LEU A 179 -2.10 -3.92 -6.42
C LEU A 179 -0.76 -4.59 -6.11
N TYR A 180 -0.65 -5.90 -6.34
CA TYR A 180 0.60 -6.65 -6.14
C TYR A 180 1.71 -6.12 -7.05
N LEU A 181 1.42 -5.98 -8.34
CA LEU A 181 2.35 -5.43 -9.31
C LEU A 181 2.71 -3.97 -9.02
N ASP A 182 1.73 -3.16 -8.60
CA ASP A 182 1.95 -1.78 -8.19
C ASP A 182 2.90 -1.72 -6.97
N GLY A 183 2.65 -2.56 -5.97
CA GLY A 183 3.52 -2.72 -4.80
C GLY A 183 4.94 -3.16 -5.17
N LYS A 184 5.08 -4.13 -6.08
CA LYS A 184 6.38 -4.59 -6.58
C LYS A 184 7.14 -3.46 -7.28
N ARG A 185 6.49 -2.68 -8.15
CA ARG A 185 7.13 -1.52 -8.81
C ARG A 185 7.62 -0.47 -7.82
N HIS A 186 6.83 -0.21 -6.78
CA HIS A 186 7.21 0.71 -5.71
C HIS A 186 8.43 0.19 -4.94
N PHE A 187 8.42 -1.10 -4.58
CA PHE A 187 9.56 -1.77 -3.94
C PHE A 187 10.83 -1.75 -4.81
N ASP A 188 10.71 -2.08 -6.11
CA ASP A 188 11.83 -2.05 -7.05
C ASP A 188 12.37 -0.62 -7.26
N SER A 189 11.52 0.40 -7.16
CA SER A 189 11.95 1.78 -7.26
C SER A 189 12.82 2.24 -6.07
N MET A 190 12.69 1.56 -4.92
CA MET A 190 13.54 1.74 -3.75
C MET A 190 14.90 1.05 -3.92
N SER A 191 14.95 -0.13 -4.54
CA SER A 191 16.16 -0.95 -4.67
C SER A 191 17.15 -0.44 -5.71
N ILE A 192 16.75 0.50 -6.57
CA ILE A 192 17.68 1.28 -7.40
C ILE A 192 18.47 2.21 -6.45
N PRO A 193 19.78 1.99 -6.24
CA PRO A 193 20.53 2.72 -5.24
C PRO A 193 20.56 4.20 -5.59
N VAL A 194 19.82 4.99 -4.82
CA VAL A 194 20.14 6.40 -4.65
C VAL A 194 21.46 6.42 -3.87
N ASN A 195 22.58 6.45 -4.61
CA ASN A 195 23.87 6.88 -4.08
C ASN A 195 23.72 8.32 -3.57
N LEU A 196 23.14 8.51 -2.38
CA LEU A 196 23.19 9.76 -1.62
C LEU A 196 22.81 9.52 -0.15
N ARG A 197 23.83 9.70 0.69
CA ARG A 197 23.82 10.06 2.13
C ARG A 197 23.60 8.92 3.12
N LYS A 198 24.67 8.13 3.30
CA LYS A 198 25.17 7.83 4.66
C LYS A 198 25.28 9.16 5.42
N ASN A 199 24.46 9.35 6.44
CA ASN A 199 24.75 10.07 7.69
C ASN A 199 23.44 10.30 8.45
N TYR A 200 22.94 9.23 9.08
CA TYR A 200 22.28 9.34 10.38
C TYR A 200 22.69 8.09 11.16
N LEU A 201 23.79 8.22 11.91
CA LEU A 201 24.05 7.33 13.03
C LEU A 201 23.00 7.67 14.09
N VAL A 202 22.07 6.76 14.32
CA VAL A 202 21.29 6.74 15.55
C VAL A 202 22.02 5.74 16.44
N GLU A 203 22.88 6.25 17.31
CA GLU A 203 23.43 5.45 18.40
C GLU A 203 22.38 5.29 19.52
N PRO A 204 22.44 4.17 20.27
CA PRO A 204 21.37 3.65 21.12
C PRO A 204 21.04 4.51 22.35
#